data_AF-A0A819Q328-F1
#
_entry.id   AF-A0A819Q328-F1
#
_cell.length_a   1.000
_cell.length_b   1.000
_cell.length_c   1.000
_cell.angle_alpha   90.00
_cell.angle_beta   90.00
_cell.angle_gamma   90.00
#
_symmetry.space_group_name_H-M   'P 1'
#
loop_
_entity.id
_entity.type
_entity.pdbx_description
1 polymer ?
#
loop_
_entity_poly.entity_id
_entity_poly.type
_entity_poly.pdbx_seq_one_letter_code
_entity_poly.pdbx_strand_id
1 'polypeptide(L)'
;MNVKMNIFKKQYQTCLICSDMIPGIDCIRLYRCSHFYCRFCLNNYIQINLENGLFGEKLHCPQYECKQSLLPTEIKQIPTIHRPAAPSKC
;
A
#
# COMPACT_ATOMS: atom_id res chain seq x y z
N MET A 1 -27.78 4.31 1.02
CA MET A 1 -26.79 5.33 1.47
C MET A 1 -25.39 4.73 1.46
N ASN A 2 -24.59 4.92 0.40
CA ASN A 2 -23.22 4.39 0.28
C ASN A 2 -22.16 5.47 0.59
N VAL A 3 -22.28 6.13 1.75
CA VAL A 3 -21.43 7.29 2.10
C VAL A 3 -20.00 6.85 2.49
N LYS A 4 -19.82 5.61 3.00
CA LYS A 4 -18.54 5.12 3.55
C LYS A 4 -17.40 5.03 2.51
N MET A 5 -17.69 4.66 1.26
CA MET A 5 -16.67 4.46 0.23
C MET A 5 -16.08 5.78 -0.31
N ASN A 6 -16.88 6.85 -0.31
CA ASN A 6 -16.49 8.15 -0.85
C ASN A 6 -15.64 8.98 0.13
N ILE A 7 -15.79 8.75 1.44
CA ILE A 7 -15.00 9.43 2.47
C ILE A 7 -13.55 8.93 2.43
N PHE A 8 -13.34 7.61 2.31
CA PHE A 8 -12.01 7.01 2.27
C PHE A 8 -11.17 7.53 1.10
N LYS A 9 -11.77 7.70 -0.08
CA LYS A 9 -11.07 8.23 -1.27
C LYS A 9 -10.61 9.69 -1.12
N LYS A 10 -11.24 10.46 -0.22
CA LYS A 10 -10.94 11.88 0.04
C LYS A 10 -10.08 12.11 1.29
N GLN A 11 -9.87 11.09 2.12
CA GLN A 11 -9.04 11.19 3.32
C GLN A 11 -7.58 10.91 2.98
N TYR A 12 -6.68 11.75 3.48
CA TYR A 12 -5.26 11.51 3.40
C TYR A 12 -4.87 10.48 4.45
N GLN A 13 -4.20 9.42 4.00
CA GLN A 13 -3.63 8.40 4.86
C GLN A 13 -2.11 8.49 4.79
N THR A 14 -1.46 8.28 5.92
CA THR A 14 0.01 8.26 5.99
C THR A 14 0.53 6.89 5.61
N CYS A 15 1.44 6.84 4.63
CA CYS A 15 2.15 5.62 4.28
C CYS A 15 3.12 5.24 5.41
N LEU A 16 3.04 4.02 5.94
CA LEU A 16 3.94 3.59 7.02
C LEU A 16 5.39 3.32 6.57
N ILE A 17 5.67 3.31 5.26
CA ILE A 17 7.03 3.11 4.73
C ILE A 17 7.74 4.46 4.51
N CYS A 18 7.13 5.37 3.73
CA CYS A 18 7.74 6.66 3.41
C CYS A 18 7.29 7.81 4.32
N SER A 19 6.30 7.59 5.19
CA SER A 19 5.67 8.61 6.04
C SER A 19 5.00 9.76 5.29
N ASP A 20 4.79 9.64 3.98
CA ASP A 20 4.06 10.64 3.20
C ASP A 20 2.54 10.53 3.39
N MET A 21 1.87 11.69 3.40
CA MET A 21 0.40 11.78 3.32
C MET A 21 -0.06 11.63 1.88
N ILE A 22 -0.83 10.57 1.62
CA ILE A 22 -1.28 10.18 0.30
C ILE A 22 -2.81 10.13 0.33
N PRO A 23 -3.52 10.64 -0.70
CA PRO A 23 -4.97 10.56 -0.70
C PRO A 23 -5.41 9.10 -0.78
N GLY A 24 -6.50 8.73 -0.09
CA GLY A 24 -6.91 7.34 0.05
C GLY A 24 -7.25 6.63 -1.27
N ILE A 25 -7.44 7.38 -2.36
CA ILE A 25 -7.51 6.83 -3.73
C ILE A 25 -6.17 6.22 -4.20
N ASP A 26 -5.04 6.79 -3.78
CA ASP A 26 -3.67 6.36 -4.09
C ASP A 26 -3.01 5.55 -2.95
N CYS A 27 -3.76 5.32 -1.87
CA CYS A 27 -3.37 4.38 -0.83
C CYS A 27 -3.95 2.99 -1.06
N ILE A 28 -3.22 2.01 -0.55
CA ILE A 28 -3.71 0.65 -0.36
C ILE A 28 -3.80 0.41 1.14
N ARG A 29 -4.95 -0.11 1.54
CA ARG A 29 -5.19 -0.62 2.88
C ARG A 29 -5.13 -2.13 2.83
N LEU A 30 -4.22 -2.72 3.60
CA LEU A 30 -4.17 -4.17 3.71
C LEU A 30 -5.40 -4.69 4.46
N TYR A 31 -6.08 -5.70 3.91
CA TYR A 31 -7.34 -6.21 4.44
C TYR A 31 -7.15 -6.91 5.79
N ARG A 32 -6.02 -7.60 5.97
CA ARG A 32 -5.75 -8.40 7.18
C ARG A 32 -5.26 -7.62 8.39
N CYS A 33 -4.56 -6.50 8.18
CA CYS A 33 -4.00 -5.70 9.28
C CYS A 33 -4.43 -4.23 9.25
N SER A 34 -5.18 -3.80 8.23
CA SER A 34 -5.62 -2.41 8.06
C SER A 34 -4.50 -1.37 7.96
N HIS A 35 -3.25 -1.79 7.73
CA HIS A 35 -2.13 -0.88 7.51
C HIS A 35 -2.21 -0.20 6.14
N PHE A 36 -1.81 1.08 6.10
CA PHE A 36 -1.86 1.93 4.93
C PHE A 36 -0.48 2.12 4.32
N TYR A 37 -0.42 1.95 3.01
CA TYR A 37 0.78 2.16 2.22
C TYR A 37 0.44 2.91 0.96
N CYS A 38 1.34 3.77 0.49
CA CYS A 38 1.24 4.25 -0.87
C CYS A 38 1.50 3.09 -1.83
N ARG A 39 0.81 3.09 -2.96
CA ARG A 39 0.93 2.02 -3.95
C ARG A 39 2.38 1.85 -4.44
N PHE A 40 3.16 2.93 -4.52
CA PHE A 40 4.57 2.89 -4.90
C PHE A 40 5.42 2.08 -3.92
N CYS A 41 5.38 2.41 -2.62
CA CYS A 41 6.18 1.72 -1.61
C CYS A 41 5.77 0.25 -1.51
N LEU A 42 4.47 -0.05 -1.58
CA LEU A 42 3.99 -1.42 -1.54
C LEU A 42 4.42 -2.22 -2.79
N ASN A 43 4.36 -1.62 -3.98
CA ASN A 43 4.88 -2.23 -5.20
C ASN A 43 6.37 -2.54 -5.09
N ASN A 44 7.17 -1.55 -4.68
CA ASN A 44 8.62 -1.71 -4.56
C ASN A 44 8.98 -2.78 -3.53
N TYR A 45 8.30 -2.80 -2.39
CA TYR A 45 8.44 -3.86 -1.39
C TYR A 45 8.18 -5.23 -2.01
N ILE A 46 7.07 -5.41 -2.73
CA ILE A 46 6.75 -6.69 -3.37
C ILE A 46 7.80 -7.06 -4.40
N GLN A 47 8.23 -6.16 -5.28
CA GLN A 47 9.26 -6.43 -6.28
C GLN A 47 10.57 -6.90 -5.64
N ILE A 48 11.07 -6.18 -4.64
CA ILE A 48 12.29 -6.57 -3.91
C ILE A 48 12.13 -7.97 -3.30
N ASN A 49 10.97 -8.29 -2.72
CA ASN A 49 10.74 -9.61 -2.14
C ASN A 49 10.66 -10.71 -3.21
N LEU A 50 10.03 -10.43 -4.36
CA LEU A 50 9.98 -11.36 -5.49
C LEU A 50 11.38 -11.62 -6.05
N GLU A 51 12.22 -10.59 -6.18
CA GLU A 51 13.63 -10.70 -6.58
C GLU A 51 14.44 -11.54 -5.59
N ASN A 52 14.10 -11.47 -4.29
CA ASN A 52 14.68 -12.31 -3.24
C ASN A 52 14.08 -13.73 -3.17
N GLY A 53 13.19 -14.10 -4.09
CA GLY A 53 12.57 -15.43 -4.14
C GLY A 53 11.42 -15.65 -3.15
N LEU A 54 10.85 -14.58 -2.61
CA LEU A 54 9.68 -14.63 -1.72
C LEU A 54 8.40 -14.39 -2.53
N PHE A 55 7.55 -15.41 -2.60
CA PHE A 55 6.32 -15.41 -3.38
C PHE A 55 5.10 -15.73 -2.52
N GLY A 56 3.94 -15.19 -2.92
CA GLY A 56 2.64 -15.56 -2.35
C GLY A 56 2.55 -15.33 -0.84
N GLU A 57 2.29 -16.40 -0.09
CA GLU A 57 2.05 -16.37 1.37
C GLU A 57 3.25 -15.94 2.21
N LYS A 58 4.45 -15.97 1.62
CA LYS A 58 5.70 -15.48 2.24
C LYS A 58 5.83 -13.96 2.21
N LEU A 59 4.97 -13.26 1.46
CA LEU A 59 4.91 -11.81 1.48
C LEU A 59 4.14 -11.36 2.72
N HIS A 60 4.84 -10.76 3.66
CA HIS A 60 4.25 -10.23 4.89
C HIS A 60 4.08 -8.72 4.83
N CYS A 61 3.26 -8.21 5.73
CA CYS A 61 3.09 -6.78 5.91
C CYS A 61 4.46 -6.12 6.18
N PRO A 62 4.80 -5.00 5.51
CA PRO A 62 6.07 -4.30 5.73
C PRO A 62 6.24 -3.72 7.14
N GLN A 63 5.17 -3.65 7.93
CA GLN A 63 5.23 -3.13 9.29
C GLN A 63 5.95 -4.12 10.21
N TYR A 64 6.96 -3.63 10.94
CA TYR A 64 7.88 -4.42 11.77
C TYR A 64 7.19 -5.43 12.72
N GLU A 65 6.05 -5.04 13.31
CA GLU A 65 5.32 -5.88 14.26
C GLU A 65 4.20 -6.71 13.62
N CYS A 66 4.00 -6.58 12.32
CA CYS A 66 2.87 -7.19 11.62
C CYS A 66 3.27 -8.42 10.82
N LYS A 67 2.90 -9.61 11.32
CA LYS A 67 3.17 -10.89 10.65
C LYS A 67 2.08 -11.34 9.66
N GLN A 68 1.10 -10.48 9.38
CA GLN A 68 0.02 -10.79 8.46
C GLN A 68 0.55 -10.90 7.02
N SER A 69 0.18 -11.99 6.32
CA SER A 69 0.52 -12.17 4.91
C SER A 69 -0.37 -11.32 3.99
N LEU A 70 0.20 -10.85 2.89
CA LEU A 70 -0.52 -10.17 1.82
C LEU A 70 -1.37 -11.18 1.05
N LEU A 71 -2.59 -10.77 0.67
CA LEU A 71 -3.43 -11.56 -0.19
C LEU A 71 -2.99 -11.42 -1.65
N PRO A 72 -3.10 -12.49 -2.46
CA PRO A 72 -2.84 -12.43 -3.89
C PRO A 72 -3.69 -11.39 -4.62
N THR A 73 -4.90 -11.14 -4.15
CA THR A 73 -5.80 -10.10 -4.68
C THR A 73 -5.28 -8.70 -4.44
N GLU A 74 -4.64 -8.44 -3.30
CA GLU A 74 -4.01 -7.15 -2.98
C GLU A 74 -2.77 -6.92 -3.84
N ILE A 75 -1.97 -7.97 -4.03
CA ILE A 75 -0.76 -7.94 -4.86
C ILE A 75 -1.13 -7.65 -6.33
N LYS A 76 -2.16 -8.33 -6.87
CA LYS A 76 -2.63 -8.15 -8.25
C LYS A 76 -3.24 -6.77 -8.51
N GLN A 77 -3.73 -6.08 -7.47
CA GLN A 77 -4.35 -4.76 -7.59
C GLN A 77 -3.33 -3.62 -7.65
N ILE A 78 -2.04 -3.90 -7.45
CA ILE A 78 -0.99 -2.90 -7.49
C ILE A 78 -0.50 -2.78 -8.93
N PRO A 79 -0.79 -1.66 -9.64
CA PRO A 79 -0.17 -1.43 -10.94
C PRO A 79 1.34 -1.27 -10.77
N THR A 80 2.12 -1.56 -11.80
CA THR A 80 3.54 -1.21 -11.87
C THR A 80 3.66 0.31 -12.00
N ILE A 81 3.76 0.99 -10.86
CA ILE A 81 3.77 2.45 -10.79
C ILE A 81 5.17 2.95 -10.55
N HIS A 82 5.58 3.94 -11.34
CA HIS A 82 6.70 4.80 -11.03
C HIS A 82 6.24 5.86 -10.01
N ARG A 83 7.09 6.19 -9.03
CA ARG A 83 6.77 7.17 -7.97
C ARG A 83 6.26 8.45 -8.63
N PRO A 84 4.98 8.83 -8.48
CA PRO A 84 4.57 10.16 -8.91
C PRO A 84 5.35 11.15 -8.04
N ALA A 85 5.94 12.18 -8.69
CA ALA A 85 6.59 13.26 -7.97
C ALA A 85 5.59 13.79 -6.94
N ALA A 86 5.99 13.82 -5.66
CA ALA A 86 5.19 14.41 -4.60
C ALA A 86 4.68 15.78 -5.09
N PRO A 87 3.41 16.14 -4.86
CA PRO A 87 2.96 17.47 -5.19
C PRO A 87 3.85 18.44 -4.41
N SER A 88 4.69 19.17 -5.16
CA SER A 88 5.47 20.29 -4.66
C SER A 88 4.52 21.14 -3.85
N LYS A 89 4.73 21.19 -2.54
CA LYS A 89 3.98 22.05 -1.65
C LYS A 89 4.26 23.47 -2.15
N CYS A 90 3.27 24.12 -2.77
CA CYS A 90 3.27 25.56 -2.98
C CYS A 90 3.11 26.25 -1.63
#